data_AF-A0A7V9T1A6-F1
#
_entry.id   AF-A0A7V9T1A6-F1
#
_cell.length_a   1.000
_cell.length_b   1.000
_cell.length_c   1.000
_cell.angle_alpha   90.00
_cell.angle_beta   90.00
_cell.angle_gamma   90.00
#
_symmetry.space_group_name_H-M   'P 1'
#
loop_
_entity.id
_entity.type
_entity.pdbx_description
1 polymer ?
#
loop_
_entity_poly.entity_id
_entity_poly.type
_entity_poly.pdbx_seq_one_letter_code
_entity_poly.pdbx_strand_id
1 'polypeptide(L)'
;MAHGSKASGMDHPAHWIALLRVVVGLYFAKSVLTKMTIVMIGGFLPMPETSARWLNVMPTIVARQAAGNPIGWYHDFLVNTVLPHAKLFAHLTAWGEAVVGLLLTLGLLAGLGALIGLWLVANYGLATQWM
;
A
#
# COMPACT_ATOMS: atom_id res chain seq x y z
N MET A 1 22.15 -12.36 48.57
CA MET A 1 22.20 -12.80 47.16
C MET A 1 20.77 -13.06 46.70
N ALA A 2 20.24 -12.20 45.83
CA ALA A 2 19.23 -12.51 44.80
C ALA A 2 18.71 -11.17 44.25
N HIS A 3 19.32 -10.72 43.15
CA HIS A 3 18.80 -9.62 42.35
C HIS A 3 17.43 -10.03 41.78
N GLY A 4 16.39 -9.28 42.15
CA GLY A 4 15.07 -9.40 41.55
C GLY A 4 15.15 -9.14 40.05
N SER A 5 14.71 -10.13 39.27
CA SER A 5 14.54 -10.02 37.83
C SER A 5 13.49 -8.94 37.53
N LYS A 6 13.94 -7.75 37.11
CA LYS A 6 13.07 -6.74 36.53
C LYS A 6 12.67 -7.28 35.16
N ALA A 7 11.50 -7.91 35.07
CA ALA A 7 10.85 -8.13 33.79
C ALA A 7 10.72 -6.77 33.11
N SER A 8 11.52 -6.54 32.07
CA SER A 8 11.45 -5.35 31.22
C SER A 8 10.14 -5.40 30.42
N GLY A 9 9.02 -5.10 31.08
CA GLY A 9 7.77 -4.83 30.38
C GLY A 9 7.98 -3.65 29.45
N MET A 10 7.60 -3.78 28.18
CA MET A 10 7.76 -2.68 27.22
C MET A 10 7.03 -1.42 27.75
N ASP A 11 7.59 -0.24 27.53
CA ASP A 11 6.95 0.99 28.00
C ASP A 11 5.57 1.21 27.34
N HIS A 12 4.62 1.85 28.04
CA HIS A 12 3.28 2.15 27.50
C HIS A 12 3.30 2.83 26.11
N PRO A 13 4.21 3.79 25.81
CA PRO A 13 4.30 4.39 24.48
C PRO A 13 4.69 3.40 23.38
N ALA A 14 5.55 2.42 23.68
CA ALA A 14 5.98 1.42 22.70
C ALA A 14 4.83 0.50 22.29
N HIS A 15 3.94 0.16 23.22
CA HIS A 15 2.73 -0.60 22.94
C HIS A 15 1.78 0.14 21.99
N TRP A 16 1.57 1.44 22.21
CA TRP A 16 0.71 2.25 21.33
C TRP A 16 1.26 2.36 19.91
N ILE A 17 2.57 2.58 19.77
CA ILE A 17 3.22 2.62 18.46
C ILE A 17 3.12 1.26 17.75
N ALA A 18 3.33 0.16 18.48
CA ALA A 18 3.18 -1.18 17.92
C ALA A 18 1.74 -1.46 17.46
N LEU A 19 0.74 -1.06 18.25
CA LEU A 19 -0.67 -1.21 17.91
C LEU A 19 -1.04 -0.39 16.67
N LEU A 20 -0.67 0.90 16.63
CA LEU A 20 -0.88 1.76 15.47
C LEU A 20 -0.25 1.16 14.21
N ARG A 21 0.99 0.71 14.31
CA ARG A 21 1.71 0.06 13.21
C ARG A 21 0.95 -1.16 12.68
N VAL A 22 0.50 -2.05 13.57
CA VAL A 22 -0.23 -3.26 13.17
C VAL A 22 -1.58 -2.90 12.55
N VAL A 23 -2.33 -1.95 13.11
CA VAL A 23 -3.62 -1.51 12.55
C VAL A 23 -3.43 -0.91 11.15
N VAL A 24 -2.44 -0.04 10.97
CA VAL A 24 -2.12 0.53 9.65
C VAL A 24 -1.65 -0.56 8.69
N GLY A 25 -0.80 -1.48 9.15
CA GLY A 25 -0.36 -2.64 8.36
C GLY A 25 -1.53 -3.50 7.90
N LEU A 26 -2.50 -3.80 8.77
CA LEU A 26 -3.69 -4.56 8.43
C LEU A 26 -4.59 -3.81 7.43
N TYR A 27 -4.69 -2.48 7.54
CA TYR A 27 -5.41 -1.67 6.58
C TYR A 27 -4.81 -1.78 5.17
N PHE A 28 -3.48 -1.74 5.06
CA PHE A 28 -2.79 -2.00 3.80
C PHE A 28 -2.91 -3.46 3.37
N ALA A 29 -2.81 -4.43 4.28
CA ALA A 29 -2.93 -5.85 3.95
C ALA A 29 -4.31 -6.21 3.37
N LYS A 30 -5.38 -5.48 3.75
CA LYS A 30 -6.70 -5.58 3.11
C LYS A 30 -6.64 -5.33 1.60
N SER A 31 -5.69 -4.54 1.11
CA SER A 31 -5.55 -4.31 -0.33
C SER A 31 -5.25 -5.60 -1.08
N VAL A 32 -4.54 -6.55 -0.45
CA VAL A 32 -4.26 -7.86 -1.02
C VAL A 32 -5.56 -8.57 -1.37
N LEU A 33 -6.51 -8.59 -0.44
CA LEU A 33 -7.80 -9.26 -0.63
C LEU A 33 -8.68 -8.58 -1.67
N THR A 34 -8.49 -7.28 -1.92
CA THR A 34 -9.37 -6.49 -2.81
C THR A 34 -8.78 -6.27 -4.20
N LYS A 35 -7.45 -6.32 -4.34
CA LYS A 35 -6.72 -6.00 -5.57
C LYS A 35 -5.93 -7.19 -6.11
N MET A 36 -5.60 -8.20 -5.31
CA MET A 36 -4.89 -9.40 -5.75
C MET A 36 -5.87 -10.56 -5.98
N THR A 37 -5.57 -11.36 -6.99
CA THR A 37 -6.20 -12.66 -7.26
C THR A 37 -5.10 -13.72 -7.22
N ILE A 38 -5.46 -14.97 -6.97
CA ILE A 38 -4.53 -16.09 -7.09
C ILE A 38 -4.65 -16.62 -8.52
N VAL A 39 -3.54 -16.61 -9.25
CA VAL A 39 -3.46 -17.21 -10.60
C VAL A 39 -2.52 -18.41 -10.54
N MET A 40 -2.88 -19.47 -11.25
CA MET A 40 -2.06 -20.68 -11.36
C MET A 40 -1.11 -20.54 -12.54
N ILE A 41 0.14 -20.19 -12.27
CA ILE A 41 1.17 -20.15 -13.31
C ILE A 41 1.57 -21.58 -13.66
N GLY A 42 1.49 -21.94 -14.94
CA GLY A 42 1.82 -23.28 -15.42
C GLY A 42 0.91 -24.40 -14.90
N GLY A 43 -0.30 -24.06 -14.43
CA GLY A 43 -1.30 -25.04 -13.97
C GLY A 43 -1.08 -25.62 -12.56
N PHE A 44 0.00 -25.26 -11.86
CA PHE A 44 0.31 -25.83 -10.54
C PHE A 44 0.78 -24.82 -9.48
N LEU A 45 1.36 -23.66 -9.86
CA LEU A 45 1.89 -22.70 -8.89
C LEU A 45 0.89 -21.57 -8.58
N PRO A 46 0.29 -21.53 -7.38
CA PRO A 46 -0.55 -20.40 -6.98
C PRO A 46 0.33 -19.18 -6.68
N MET A 47 0.32 -18.21 -7.58
CA MET A 47 1.02 -16.94 -7.39
C MET A 47 -0.02 -15.83 -7.20
N PRO A 48 0.17 -14.92 -6.23
CA PRO A 48 -0.64 -13.72 -6.16
C PRO A 48 -0.34 -12.84 -7.37
N GLU A 49 -1.37 -12.49 -8.13
CA GLU A 49 -1.30 -11.62 -9.31
C GLU A 49 -2.31 -10.48 -9.17
N THR A 50 -2.02 -9.33 -9.76
CA THR A 50 -2.94 -8.19 -9.75
C THR A 50 -4.21 -8.57 -10.51
N SER A 51 -5.36 -8.43 -9.87
CA SER A 51 -6.64 -8.83 -10.46
C SER A 51 -6.91 -8.09 -11.78
N ALA A 52 -7.42 -8.82 -12.78
CA ALA A 52 -7.87 -8.23 -14.04
C ALA A 52 -8.90 -7.13 -13.81
N ARG A 53 -9.71 -7.24 -12.74
CA ARG A 53 -10.61 -6.18 -12.30
C ARG A 53 -9.85 -4.88 -12.01
N TRP A 54 -8.82 -4.93 -11.15
CA TRP A 54 -8.05 -3.75 -10.80
C TRP A 54 -7.31 -3.17 -12.01
N LEU A 55 -6.74 -4.01 -12.87
CA LEU A 55 -6.07 -3.59 -14.10
C LEU A 55 -6.97 -2.77 -15.04
N ASN A 56 -8.27 -3.09 -15.09
CA ASN A 56 -9.24 -2.38 -15.93
C ASN A 56 -9.90 -1.19 -15.23
N VAL A 57 -10.07 -1.24 -13.91
CA VAL A 57 -10.76 -0.19 -13.12
C VAL A 57 -9.81 0.96 -12.77
N MET A 58 -8.55 0.68 -12.46
CA MET A 58 -7.56 1.68 -12.05
C MET A 58 -7.36 2.81 -13.08
N PRO A 59 -7.24 2.54 -14.40
CA PRO A 59 -7.13 3.60 -15.40
C PRO A 59 -8.34 4.53 -15.40
N THR A 60 -9.56 4.00 -15.23
CA THR A 60 -10.79 4.80 -15.17
C THR A 60 -10.83 5.70 -13.94
N ILE A 61 -10.40 5.18 -12.78
CA ILE A 61 -10.30 5.98 -11.54
C ILE A 61 -9.27 7.10 -11.73
N VAL A 62 -8.10 6.78 -12.25
CA VAL A 62 -7.01 7.76 -12.46
C VAL A 62 -7.42 8.83 -13.48
N ALA A 63 -8.10 8.45 -14.56
CA ALA A 63 -8.59 9.40 -15.55
C ALA A 63 -9.59 10.40 -14.95
N ARG A 64 -10.50 9.90 -14.09
CA ARG A 64 -11.45 10.76 -13.36
C ARG A 64 -10.74 11.69 -12.38
N GLN A 65 -9.73 11.18 -11.68
CA GLN A 65 -8.92 11.96 -10.74
C GLN A 65 -8.10 13.04 -11.45
N ALA A 66 -7.52 12.72 -12.62
CA ALA A 66 -6.79 13.68 -13.43
C ALA A 66 -7.72 14.82 -13.88
N ALA A 67 -8.92 14.49 -14.39
CA ALA A 67 -9.86 15.50 -14.90
C ALA A 67 -10.27 16.56 -13.84
N GLY A 68 -10.34 16.18 -12.56
CA GLY A 68 -10.67 17.10 -11.46
C GLY A 68 -9.47 17.83 -10.87
N ASN A 69 -8.23 17.48 -11.24
CA ASN A 69 -7.04 17.92 -10.51
C ASN A 69 -6.61 19.35 -10.90
N PRO A 70 -6.62 20.32 -9.97
CA PRO A 70 -6.16 21.70 -10.23
C PRO A 70 -4.63 21.81 -10.26
N ILE A 71 -3.89 20.76 -9.85
CA ILE A 71 -2.43 20.77 -9.84
C ILE A 71 -1.90 20.37 -11.22
N GLY A 72 -1.55 21.37 -12.05
CA GLY A 72 -1.12 21.16 -13.44
C GLY A 72 0.01 20.15 -13.62
N TRP A 73 1.10 20.23 -12.84
CA TRP A 73 2.22 19.30 -12.98
C TRP A 73 1.85 17.86 -12.61
N TYR A 74 0.93 17.66 -11.66
CA TYR A 74 0.49 16.34 -11.25
C TYR A 74 -0.52 15.78 -12.23
N HIS A 75 -1.43 16.62 -12.74
CA HIS A 75 -2.29 16.29 -13.88
C HIS A 75 -1.45 15.77 -15.06
N ASP A 76 -0.41 16.49 -15.45
CA ASP A 76 0.43 16.12 -16.59
C ASP A 76 1.19 14.81 -16.34
N PHE A 77 1.62 14.56 -15.11
CA PHE A 77 2.16 13.25 -14.71
C PHE A 77 1.12 12.13 -14.85
N LEU A 78 -0.10 12.33 -14.36
CA LEU A 78 -1.17 11.34 -14.46
C LEU A 78 -1.51 11.04 -15.93
N VAL A 79 -1.66 12.06 -16.76
CA VAL A 79 -2.09 11.92 -18.16
C VAL A 79 -0.98 11.40 -19.06
N ASN A 80 0.25 11.92 -18.92
CA ASN A 80 1.34 11.59 -19.85
C ASN A 80 2.20 10.40 -19.39
N THR A 81 2.17 10.04 -18.09
CA THR A 81 3.01 8.96 -17.54
C THR A 81 2.18 7.79 -17.02
N VAL A 82 1.21 8.07 -16.14
CA VAL A 82 0.46 7.01 -15.44
C VAL A 82 -0.55 6.33 -16.35
N LEU A 83 -1.38 7.08 -17.07
CA LEU A 83 -2.40 6.52 -17.95
C LEU A 83 -1.82 5.67 -19.10
N PRO A 84 -0.74 6.08 -19.80
CA PRO A 84 -0.12 5.25 -20.85
C PRO A 84 0.48 3.95 -20.31
N HIS A 85 0.93 3.96 -19.05
CA HIS A 85 1.53 2.80 -18.37
C HIS A 85 0.62 2.23 -17.28
N ALA A 86 -0.70 2.34 -17.42
CA ALA A 86 -1.63 2.07 -16.33
C ALA A 86 -1.54 0.63 -15.78
N LYS A 87 -1.21 -0.36 -16.62
CA LYS A 87 -0.96 -1.74 -16.16
C LYS A 87 0.23 -1.83 -15.21
N LEU A 88 1.35 -1.17 -15.55
CA LEU A 88 2.53 -1.12 -14.70
C LEU A 88 2.20 -0.46 -13.35
N PHE A 89 1.54 0.69 -13.37
CA PHE A 89 1.15 1.39 -12.14
C PHE A 89 0.12 0.63 -11.32
N ALA A 90 -0.81 -0.10 -11.95
CA ALA A 90 -1.73 -0.99 -11.25
C ALA A 90 -1.01 -2.14 -10.54
N HIS A 91 0.03 -2.73 -11.15
CA HIS A 91 0.90 -3.70 -10.48
C HIS A 91 1.70 -3.07 -9.34
N LEU A 92 2.36 -1.93 -9.58
CA LEU A 92 3.17 -1.24 -8.58
C LEU A 92 2.34 -0.84 -7.35
N THR A 93 1.13 -0.33 -7.56
CA THR A 93 0.23 0.05 -6.45
C THR A 93 -0.29 -1.17 -5.69
N ALA A 94 -0.71 -2.23 -6.38
CA ALA A 94 -1.19 -3.44 -5.73
C ALA A 94 -0.08 -4.14 -4.92
N TRP A 95 1.09 -4.35 -5.51
CA TRP A 95 2.24 -4.96 -4.83
C TRP A 95 2.85 -4.04 -3.77
N GLY A 96 2.89 -2.73 -4.01
CA GLY A 96 3.38 -1.75 -3.04
C GLY A 96 2.52 -1.75 -1.77
N GLU A 97 1.19 -1.72 -1.91
CA GLU A 97 0.29 -1.79 -0.76
C GLU A 97 0.40 -3.15 -0.04
N ALA A 98 0.54 -4.25 -0.79
CA ALA A 98 0.70 -5.60 -0.23
C ALA A 98 1.96 -5.72 0.63
N VAL A 99 3.11 -5.28 0.08
CA VAL A 99 4.41 -5.33 0.75
C VAL A 99 4.41 -4.42 1.98
N VAL A 100 3.88 -3.19 1.87
CA VAL A 100 3.74 -2.28 3.01
C VAL A 100 2.89 -2.91 4.11
N GLY A 101 1.75 -3.52 3.75
CA GLY A 101 0.88 -4.20 4.70
C GLY A 101 1.60 -5.33 5.45
N LEU A 102 2.37 -6.14 4.74
CA LEU A 102 3.18 -7.22 5.33
C LEU A 102 4.28 -6.66 6.25
N LEU A 103 5.07 -5.68 5.78
CA LEU A 103 6.17 -5.09 6.56
C LEU A 103 5.68 -4.45 7.87
N LEU A 104 4.59 -3.67 7.81
CA LEU A 104 4.02 -3.01 8.98
C LEU A 104 3.35 -4.00 9.94
N THR A 105 2.60 -4.98 9.43
CA THR A 105 1.91 -5.96 10.27
C THR A 105 2.91 -6.85 11.02
N LEU A 106 3.91 -7.37 10.31
CA LEU A 106 4.94 -8.23 10.91
C LEU A 106 5.99 -7.43 11.71
N GLY A 107 6.03 -6.10 11.55
CA GLY A 107 7.06 -5.24 12.15
C GLY A 107 8.44 -5.37 11.50
N LEU A 108 8.54 -6.09 10.38
CA LEU A 108 9.77 -6.28 9.64
C LEU A 108 10.08 -5.01 8.84
N LEU A 109 11.28 -4.44 9.01
CA LEU A 109 11.69 -3.20 8.34
C LEU A 109 10.61 -2.09 8.44
N ALA A 110 9.94 -2.00 9.59
CA ALA A 110 8.74 -1.17 9.77
C ALA A 110 8.94 0.31 9.38
N GLY A 111 10.15 0.86 9.59
CA GLY A 111 10.50 2.21 9.15
C GLY A 111 10.43 2.38 7.62
N LEU A 112 10.97 1.43 6.86
CA LEU A 112 10.90 1.44 5.40
C LEU A 112 9.47 1.19 4.90
N GLY A 113 8.76 0.26 5.53
CA GLY A 113 7.34 0.02 5.26
C GLY A 113 6.49 1.29 5.46
N ALA A 114 6.73 2.03 6.54
CA ALA A 114 6.04 3.29 6.82
C ALA A 114 6.38 4.38 5.81
N LEU A 115 7.65 4.49 5.38
CA LEU A 115 8.06 5.46 4.35
C LEU A 115 7.41 5.19 2.99
N ILE A 116 7.40 3.93 2.55
CA ILE A 116 6.75 3.55 1.29
C ILE A 116 5.23 3.74 1.39
N GLY A 117 4.62 3.36 2.53
CA GLY A 117 3.20 3.57 2.78
C GLY A 117 2.82 5.06 2.76
N LEU A 118 3.64 5.92 3.37
CA LEU A 118 3.46 7.37 3.34
C LEU A 118 3.56 7.90 1.91
N TRP A 119 4.54 7.45 1.13
CA TRP A 119 4.68 7.82 -0.27
C TRP A 119 3.45 7.45 -1.10
N LEU A 120 2.91 6.24 -0.93
CA LEU A 120 1.69 5.79 -1.61
C LEU A 120 0.49 6.66 -1.23
N VAL A 121 0.28 6.89 0.07
CA VAL A 121 -0.85 7.70 0.56
C VAL A 121 -0.74 9.15 0.11
N ALA A 122 0.45 9.73 0.09
CA ALA A 122 0.68 11.08 -0.40
C ALA A 122 0.32 11.20 -1.89
N ASN A 123 0.73 10.22 -2.71
CA ASN A 123 0.35 10.16 -4.12
C ASN A 123 -1.17 10.02 -4.29
N TYR A 124 -1.81 9.12 -3.54
CA TYR A 124 -3.25 8.96 -3.61
C TYR A 124 -3.99 10.22 -3.18
N GLY A 125 -3.53 10.88 -2.12
CA GLY A 125 -4.09 12.15 -1.66
C GLY A 125 -4.02 13.22 -2.74
N LEU A 126 -2.85 13.40 -3.38
CA LEU A 126 -2.69 14.35 -4.48
C LEU A 126 -3.62 14.09 -5.67
N ALA A 127 -3.96 12.82 -5.91
CA ALA A 127 -4.90 12.42 -6.96
C ALA A 127 -6.37 12.59 -6.55
N THR A 128 -6.75 12.22 -5.32
CA THR A 128 -8.16 12.05 -4.91
C THR A 128 -8.83 13.27 -4.32
N GLN A 129 -8.09 14.25 -3.80
CA GLN A 129 -8.67 15.35 -3.02
C GLN A 129 -9.49 16.37 -3.84
N TRP A 130 -9.54 16.19 -5.16
CA TRP A 130 -10.16 17.11 -6.12
C TRP A 130 -11.39 16.53 -6.83
N MET A 131 -11.94 15.45 -6.28
CA MET A 131 -13.07 14.68 -6.83
C MET A 131 -14.42 15.13 -6.27
#